data_AF-A0A227J105-F1
#
_entry.id   AF-A0A227J105-F1
#
_cell.length_a   1.000
_cell.length_b   1.000
_cell.length_c   1.000
_cell.angle_alpha   90.00
_cell.angle_beta   90.00
_cell.angle_gamma   90.00
#
_symmetry.space_group_name_H-M   'P 1'
#
loop_
_entity.id
_entity.type
_entity.pdbx_description
1 polymer ?
#
loop_
_entity_poly.entity_id
_entity_poly.type
_entity_poly.pdbx_seq_one_letter_code
_entity_poly.pdbx_strand_id
1 'polypeptide(L)' 'AGGKDHVMVGRIRNDISHHSGVNLWVVADNVRKGAATNAVQIAEVLIRDYY' A
#
# COMPACT_ATOMS: atom_id res chain seq x y z
N ALA A 1 -10.70 13.18 5.10
CA ALA A 1 -9.53 13.11 4.19
C ALA A 1 -9.39 11.67 3.71
N GLY A 2 -9.83 11.38 2.49
CA GLY A 2 -9.85 10.05 1.86
C GLY A 2 -10.10 10.27 0.37
N GLY A 3 -9.28 9.72 -0.50
CA GLY A 3 -9.20 10.15 -1.90
C GLY A 3 -7.81 10.00 -2.52
N LYS A 4 -6.88 9.35 -1.81
CA LYS A 4 -5.54 9.04 -2.32
C LYS A 4 -5.49 7.58 -2.73
N ASP A 5 -5.00 7.33 -3.94
CA ASP A 5 -4.81 6.00 -4.51
C ASP A 5 -3.50 5.31 -4.07
N HIS A 6 -2.62 6.03 -3.38
CA HIS A 6 -1.33 5.53 -2.91
C HIS A 6 -1.37 5.22 -1.41
N VAL A 7 -0.55 4.25 -1.00
CA VAL A 7 -0.31 3.92 0.40
C VAL A 7 0.68 4.92 0.98
N MET A 8 0.36 5.46 2.16
CA MET A 8 1.22 6.39 2.88
C MET A 8 1.93 5.67 4.02
N VAL A 9 3.24 5.84 4.12
CA VAL A 9 4.09 5.21 5.15
C VAL A 9 4.84 6.27 5.94
N GLY A 10 4.90 6.12 7.25
CA GLY A 10 5.65 7.01 8.15
C GLY A 10 6.09 6.32 9.43
N ARG A 11 6.61 7.09 10.39
CA ARG A 11 7.09 6.60 11.69
C ARG A 11 8.13 5.47 11.59
N ILE A 12 8.88 5.45 10.49
CA ILE A 12 9.92 4.45 10.19
C ILE A 12 11.05 4.60 11.20
N ARG A 13 11.33 3.53 11.95
CA ARG A 13 12.41 3.47 12.94
C ARG A 13 12.83 2.03 13.20
N ASN A 14 14.07 1.83 13.64
CA ASN A 14 14.51 0.53 14.13
C ASN A 14 13.74 0.15 15.39
N ASP A 15 13.50 -1.14 15.55
CA ASP A 15 12.91 -1.67 16.76
C ASP A 15 13.93 -1.73 17.89
N ILE A 16 13.46 -1.44 19.10
CA ILE A 16 14.29 -1.48 20.31
C ILE A 16 14.40 -2.90 20.88
N SER A 17 13.52 -3.81 20.47
CA SER A 17 13.44 -5.17 21.03
C SER A 17 14.14 -6.23 20.19
N HIS A 18 14.49 -5.92 18.92
CA HIS A 18 15.06 -6.88 18.00
C HIS A 18 16.16 -6.27 17.12
N HIS A 19 17.29 -6.96 17.00
CA HIS A 19 18.47 -6.51 16.24
C HIS A 19 18.22 -6.25 14.74
N SER A 20 17.14 -6.78 14.18
CA SER A 20 16.74 -6.57 12.78
C SER A 20 15.25 -6.18 12.65
N GLY A 21 14.63 -5.67 13.72
CA GLY A 21 13.25 -5.22 13.67
C GLY A 21 13.13 -3.79 13.13
N VAL A 22 12.07 -3.52 12.36
CA VAL A 22 11.72 -2.18 11.87
C VAL A 22 10.24 -1.91 12.16
N ASN A 23 9.98 -0.79 12.83
CA ASN A 23 8.65 -0.30 13.12
C ASN A 23 8.27 0.78 12.10
N LEU A 24 7.05 0.70 11.57
CA LEU A 24 6.48 1.69 10.65
C LEU A 24 4.97 1.83 10.89
N TRP A 25 4.40 2.92 10.38
CA TRP A 25 2.97 3.19 10.39
C TRP A 25 2.47 3.36 8.96
N VAL A 26 1.46 2.58 8.58
CA VAL A 26 0.93 2.52 7.21
C VAL A 26 -0.53 2.95 7.21
N VAL A 27 -0.89 3.85 6.30
CA VAL A 27 -2.26 4.35 6.13
C VAL A 27 -2.59 4.35 4.65
N ALA A 28 -3.81 3.93 4.29
CA ALA A 28 -4.33 4.03 2.94
C ALA A 28 -5.85 4.24 2.98
N ASP A 29 -6.40 4.70 1.86
CA ASP A 29 -7.85 4.71 1.64
C ASP A 29 -8.34 3.28 1.36
N ASN A 30 -9.18 2.75 2.23
CA ASN A 30 -9.64 1.36 2.17
C ASN A 30 -10.65 1.12 1.05
N VAL A 31 -11.42 2.13 0.62
CA VAL A 31 -12.40 1.99 -0.47
C VAL A 31 -11.69 2.12 -1.83
N ARG A 32 -10.69 3.01 -1.93
CA ARG A 32 -9.90 3.18 -3.16
C ARG A 32 -8.78 2.16 -3.26
N LYS A 33 -7.63 2.41 -2.63
CA LYS A 33 -6.47 1.51 -2.75
C LYS A 33 -6.71 0.15 -2.10
N GLY A 34 -7.56 0.07 -1.08
CA GLY A 34 -7.95 -1.21 -0.48
C GLY A 34 -8.91 -2.04 -1.34
N ALA A 35 -9.57 -1.47 -2.35
CA ALA A 35 -10.52 -2.20 -3.20
C ALA A 35 -10.48 -1.74 -4.66
N ALA A 36 -11.13 -0.61 -4.99
CA ALA A 36 -11.39 -0.21 -6.37
C ALA A 36 -10.12 0.00 -7.21
N THR A 37 -9.16 0.77 -6.70
CA THR A 37 -7.91 1.08 -7.41
C THR A 37 -7.05 -0.18 -7.57
N ASN A 38 -7.06 -1.08 -6.59
CA ASN A 38 -6.34 -2.34 -6.69
C ASN A 38 -6.92 -3.26 -7.78
N ALA A 39 -8.25 -3.33 -7.89
CA ALA A 39 -8.93 -4.12 -8.91
C ALA A 39 -8.61 -3.62 -10.33
N VAL A 40 -8.64 -2.29 -10.54
CA VAL A 40 -8.28 -1.68 -11.84
C VAL A 40 -6.83 -1.96 -12.19
N GLN A 41 -5.89 -1.82 -11.25
CA GLN A 41 -4.47 -2.09 -11.49
C GLN A 41 -4.20 -3.55 -11.88
N ILE A 42 -4.92 -4.51 -11.29
CA ILE A 42 -4.83 -5.92 -11.69
C ILE A 42 -5.34 -6.09 -13.13
N ALA A 43 -6.45 -5.45 -13.49
CA ALA A 43 -6.98 -5.51 -14.86
C ALA A 43 -6.02 -4.88 -15.88
N GLU A 44 -5.37 -3.77 -15.54
CA GLU A 44 -4.35 -3.14 -16.39
C GLU A 44 -3.16 -4.07 -16.63
N VAL A 45 -2.66 -4.75 -15.59
CA VAL A 45 -1.56 -5.74 -15.73
C VAL A 45 -2.01 -6.93 -16.56
N LEU A 46 -3.24 -7.42 -16.37
CA LEU A 46 -3.79 -8.52 -17.16
C LEU A 46 -3.81 -8.19 -18.65
N ILE A 47 -4.32 -7.00 -19.01
CA ILE A 47 -4.37 -6.55 -20.40
C ILE A 47 -2.97 -6.37 -20.97
N ARG A 48 -2.03 -5.82 -20.19
CA ARG A 48 -0.66 -5.54 -20.68
C ARG A 48 0.18 -6.81 -20.91
N ASP A 49 0.09 -7.79 -20.02
CA ASP A 49 1.03 -8.92 -19.98
C ASP A 49 0.46 -10.21 -20.58
N TYR A 50 -0.87 -10.30 -20.77
CA TYR A 50 -1.55 -11.54 -21.16
C TYR A 50 -2.55 -11.37 -22.33
N TYR A 51 -2.70 -10.16 -22.87
CA TYR A 51 -3.49 -9.85 -24.06
C TYR A 51 -2.71 -8.94 -25.01
#